data_AF-A0A0D6L317-F1
#
_entry.id   AF-A0A0D6L317-F1
#
_cell.length_a   1.000
_cell.length_b   1.000
_cell.length_c   1.000
_cell.angle_alpha   90.00
_cell.angle_beta   90.00
_cell.angle_gamma   90.00
#
_symmetry.space_group_name_H-M   'P 1'
#
loop_
_entity.id
_entity.type
_entity.pdbx_description
1 polymer ?
#
loop_
_entity_poly.entity_id
_entity_poly.type
_entity_poly.pdbx_seq_one_letter_code
_entity_poly.pdbx_strand_id
1 'polypeptide(L)'
;MSLRRLSLITAIIIALSGASAFAQARGSFFGENLAQNSTNLSKPRRPQSGWLQELNLTSAQVQQMKQIRSQSQSQIKPKRQAVQQAQQELRNLLAGTASKQQVLTKYNQLKVLKQQLADAQFENTLAIREILTVEQRQKFAEHLYKSK
;
A
#
# COMPACT_ATOMS: atom_id res chain seq x y z
N MET A 1 -5.82 5.25 -69.89
CA MET A 1 -6.65 4.03 -70.06
C MET A 1 -6.09 2.91 -69.19
N SER A 2 -7.00 2.06 -68.68
CA SER A 2 -6.85 0.79 -67.95
C SER A 2 -6.34 0.75 -66.49
N LEU A 3 -7.34 0.61 -65.62
CA LEU A 3 -7.45 0.03 -64.27
C LEU A 3 -6.61 -1.22 -63.98
N ARG A 4 -6.36 -1.47 -62.68
CA ARG A 4 -6.46 -2.74 -61.90
C ARG A 4 -5.80 -2.53 -60.52
N ARG A 5 -6.16 -3.10 -59.37
CA ARG A 5 -7.29 -3.86 -58.78
C ARG A 5 -7.03 -3.82 -57.25
N LEU A 6 -8.07 -3.70 -56.43
CA LEU A 6 -8.00 -3.84 -54.97
C LEU A 6 -7.62 -5.27 -54.57
N SER A 7 -6.81 -5.44 -53.51
CA SER A 7 -6.72 -6.72 -52.80
C SER A 7 -6.52 -6.49 -51.30
N LEU A 8 -7.56 -6.84 -50.55
CA LEU A 8 -7.63 -7.00 -49.10
C LEU A 8 -6.83 -8.24 -48.67
N ILE A 9 -5.97 -8.14 -47.65
CA ILE A 9 -5.59 -9.30 -46.84
C ILE A 9 -5.61 -8.92 -45.36
N THR A 10 -6.60 -9.49 -44.70
CA THR A 10 -6.87 -9.64 -43.28
C THR A 10 -5.73 -10.34 -42.54
N ALA A 11 -5.28 -9.79 -41.41
CA ALA A 11 -4.42 -10.50 -40.45
C ALA A 11 -5.23 -10.85 -39.20
N ILE A 12 -5.33 -12.15 -38.94
CA ILE A 12 -6.14 -12.78 -37.90
C ILE A 12 -5.44 -12.66 -36.54
N ILE A 13 -6.15 -12.11 -35.55
CA ILE A 13 -5.75 -12.07 -34.14
C ILE A 13 -6.08 -13.43 -33.52
N ILE A 14 -5.07 -14.20 -33.12
CA ILE A 14 -5.26 -15.40 -32.29
C ILE A 14 -5.21 -14.95 -30.82
N ALA A 15 -6.39 -14.80 -30.21
CA ALA A 15 -6.52 -14.63 -28.77
C ALA A 15 -6.50 -16.01 -28.09
N LEU A 16 -5.41 -16.33 -27.39
CA LEU A 16 -5.35 -17.48 -26.47
C LEU A 16 -6.00 -17.08 -25.14
N SER A 17 -7.30 -17.25 -25.03
CA SER A 17 -8.04 -17.20 -23.76
C SER A 17 -8.10 -18.60 -23.16
N GLY A 18 -7.18 -18.91 -22.23
CA GLY A 18 -7.27 -20.10 -21.40
C GLY A 18 -8.38 -19.94 -20.36
N ALA A 19 -9.50 -20.64 -20.56
CA ALA A 19 -10.56 -20.76 -19.58
C ALA A 19 -10.19 -21.83 -18.54
N SER A 20 -9.90 -21.44 -17.31
CA SER A 20 -9.84 -22.37 -16.17
C SER A 20 -11.27 -22.59 -15.66
N ALA A 21 -11.81 -23.79 -15.87
CA ALA A 21 -13.09 -24.20 -15.28
C ALA A 21 -12.88 -24.58 -13.80
N PHE A 22 -13.47 -23.82 -12.87
CA PHE A 22 -13.61 -24.23 -11.47
C PHE A 22 -14.97 -24.92 -11.30
N ALA A 23 -14.95 -26.23 -11.12
CA ALA A 23 -16.11 -27.00 -10.72
C ALA A 23 -16.38 -26.77 -9.22
N GLN A 24 -17.49 -26.11 -8.89
CA GLN A 24 -17.97 -26.00 -7.51
C GLN A 24 -18.99 -27.11 -7.24
N ALA A 25 -18.52 -28.17 -6.58
CA ALA A 25 -19.39 -29.21 -6.05
C ALA A 25 -20.26 -28.63 -4.92
N ARG A 26 -21.57 -28.74 -5.09
CA ARG A 26 -22.60 -28.31 -4.15
C ARG A 26 -22.80 -29.42 -3.12
N GLY A 27 -22.37 -29.18 -1.88
CA GLY A 27 -22.64 -30.04 -0.74
C GLY A 27 -23.16 -29.20 0.42
N SER A 28 -24.48 -29.03 0.50
CA SER A 28 -25.14 -28.61 1.74
C SER A 28 -25.23 -29.81 2.66
N PHE A 29 -24.55 -29.76 3.80
CA PHE A 29 -24.94 -30.54 4.97
C PHE A 29 -24.93 -29.63 6.19
N PHE A 30 -26.09 -29.58 6.81
CA PHE A 30 -26.43 -28.83 8.00
C PHE A 30 -25.52 -29.21 9.17
N GLY A 31 -25.07 -28.19 9.90
CA GLY A 31 -24.40 -28.27 11.18
C GLY A 31 -24.77 -27.03 11.97
N GLU A 32 -25.99 -27.06 12.50
CA GLU A 32 -26.55 -26.10 13.44
C GLU A 32 -25.75 -26.10 14.75
N ASN A 33 -25.79 -24.96 15.44
CA ASN A 33 -25.17 -24.64 16.74
C ASN A 33 -23.78 -24.01 16.68
N LEU A 34 -23.75 -22.68 16.75
CA LEU A 34 -23.12 -21.95 17.86
C LEU A 34 -23.66 -20.52 17.87
N ALA A 35 -24.24 -20.14 19.00
CA ALA A 35 -24.93 -18.88 19.27
C ALA A 35 -24.14 -17.64 18.84
N GLN A 36 -24.77 -16.79 18.02
CA GLN A 36 -24.32 -15.41 17.81
C GLN A 36 -24.68 -14.58 19.05
N ASN A 37 -23.84 -14.65 20.08
CA ASN A 37 -23.80 -13.56 21.07
C ASN A 37 -23.21 -12.35 20.36
N SER A 38 -24.10 -11.50 19.83
CA SER A 38 -23.79 -10.19 19.28
C SER A 38 -23.40 -9.24 20.42
N THR A 39 -22.26 -9.52 21.06
CA THR A 39 -21.62 -8.51 21.88
C THR A 39 -21.09 -7.45 20.93
N ASN A 40 -21.80 -6.33 20.89
CA ASN A 40 -21.29 -5.02 20.48
C ASN A 40 -20.04 -4.69 21.31
N LEU A 41 -18.94 -5.37 21.01
CA LEU A 41 -17.61 -5.01 21.44
C LEU A 41 -17.28 -3.75 20.66
N SER A 42 -17.69 -2.63 21.24
CA SER A 42 -17.22 -1.29 20.92
C SER A 42 -15.71 -1.38 20.75
N LYS A 43 -15.26 -1.47 19.50
CA LYS A 43 -13.85 -1.67 19.16
C LYS A 43 -13.07 -0.57 19.89
N PRO A 44 -12.16 -0.89 20.82
CA PRO A 44 -11.47 0.13 21.59
C PRO A 44 -10.84 1.10 20.59
N ARG A 45 -11.20 2.38 20.73
CA ARG A 45 -10.71 3.46 19.89
C ARG A 45 -9.20 3.40 19.98
N ARG A 46 -8.54 2.92 18.93
CA ARG A 46 -7.07 2.78 18.92
C ARG A 46 -6.50 4.11 19.39
N PRO A 47 -5.62 4.12 20.41
CA PRO A 47 -5.06 5.36 20.91
C PRO A 47 -4.48 6.12 19.71
N GLN A 48 -4.91 7.38 19.54
CA GLN A 48 -4.22 8.31 18.65
C GLN A 48 -2.74 8.22 18.99
N SER A 49 -1.86 8.12 17.98
CA SER A 49 -0.40 8.08 18.21
C SER A 49 -0.03 9.13 19.26
N GLY A 50 0.60 8.70 20.36
CA GLY A 50 0.80 9.53 21.56
C GLY A 50 1.37 10.92 21.28
N TRP A 51 2.26 11.02 20.28
CA TRP A 51 2.87 12.28 19.83
C TRP A 51 1.85 13.37 19.44
N LEU A 52 0.62 13.01 19.03
CA LEU A 52 -0.41 13.99 18.70
C LEU A 52 -1.03 14.66 19.91
N GLN A 53 -1.13 13.92 21.00
CA GLN A 53 -1.70 14.42 22.24
C GLN A 53 -0.75 15.46 22.83
N GLU A 54 0.56 15.31 22.60
CA GLU A 54 1.62 16.22 23.06
C GLU A 54 1.70 17.55 22.28
N LEU A 55 1.10 17.60 21.08
CA LEU A 55 1.08 18.81 20.23
C LEU A 55 0.00 19.83 20.60
N ASN A 56 -0.92 19.50 21.52
CA ASN A 56 -2.01 20.40 21.93
C ASN A 56 -2.75 21.03 20.73
N LEU A 57 -3.16 20.19 19.76
CA LEU A 57 -3.80 20.64 18.53
C LEU A 57 -5.17 21.27 18.82
N THR A 58 -5.50 22.35 18.13
CA THR A 58 -6.86 22.92 18.12
C THR A 58 -7.85 21.97 17.46
N SER A 59 -9.15 22.15 17.71
CA SER A 59 -10.21 21.34 17.09
C SER A 59 -10.16 21.37 15.55
N ALA A 60 -9.87 22.54 14.97
CA ALA A 60 -9.69 22.71 13.52
C ALA A 60 -8.47 21.94 13.00
N GLN A 61 -7.32 22.07 13.66
CA GLN A 61 -6.10 21.31 13.29
C GLN A 61 -6.32 19.80 13.42
N VAL A 62 -7.07 19.33 14.42
CA VAL A 62 -7.42 17.91 14.57
C VAL A 62 -8.21 17.39 13.37
N GLN A 63 -9.15 18.18 12.83
CA GLN A 63 -9.90 17.80 11.64
C GLN A 63 -8.99 17.69 10.41
N GLN A 64 -8.14 18.70 10.17
CA GLN A 64 -7.16 18.68 9.06
C GLN A 64 -6.20 17.50 9.18
N MET A 65 -5.71 17.23 10.39
CA MET A 65 -4.84 16.09 10.68
C MET A 65 -5.50 14.74 10.37
N LYS A 66 -6.80 14.59 10.61
CA LYS A 66 -7.54 13.36 10.25
C LYS A 66 -7.56 13.15 8.74
N GLN A 67 -7.78 14.22 7.98
CA GLN A 67 -7.77 14.17 6.52
C GLN A 67 -6.38 13.79 5.98
N ILE A 68 -5.33 14.47 6.46
CA ILE A 68 -3.94 14.15 6.09
C ILE A 68 -3.63 12.68 6.38
N ARG A 69 -4.01 12.17 7.57
CA ARG A 69 -3.83 10.75 7.90
C ARG A 69 -4.56 9.80 6.97
N SER A 70 -5.79 10.13 6.59
CA SER A 70 -6.59 9.27 5.70
C SER A 70 -5.92 9.15 4.32
N GLN A 71 -5.49 10.28 3.76
CA GLN A 71 -4.77 10.33 2.48
C GLN A 71 -3.41 9.63 2.58
N SER A 72 -2.68 9.85 3.67
CA SER A 72 -1.41 9.19 3.93
C SER A 72 -1.55 7.67 4.07
N GLN A 73 -2.61 7.18 4.72
CA GLN A 73 -2.85 5.75 4.82
C GLN A 73 -3.10 5.09 3.46
N SER A 74 -3.82 5.73 2.54
CA SER A 74 -4.06 5.17 1.21
C SER A 74 -2.80 5.13 0.35
N GLN A 75 -1.84 6.04 0.57
CA GLN A 75 -0.61 6.13 -0.21
C GLN A 75 0.57 5.34 0.38
N ILE A 76 0.80 5.47 1.69
CA ILE A 76 1.98 4.91 2.38
C ILE A 76 1.82 3.41 2.64
N LYS A 77 0.62 2.95 3.00
CA LYS A 77 0.38 1.54 3.32
C LYS A 77 0.74 0.60 2.16
N PRO A 78 0.25 0.80 0.92
CA PRO A 78 0.61 -0.10 -0.19
C PRO A 78 2.11 -0.03 -0.52
N LYS A 79 2.73 1.16 -0.49
CA LYS A 79 4.18 1.31 -0.71
C LYS A 79 5.00 0.54 0.33
N ARG A 80 4.58 0.59 1.60
CA ARG A 80 5.21 -0.18 2.68
C ARG A 80 5.11 -1.68 2.45
N GLN A 81 3.93 -2.16 2.04
CA GLN A 81 3.72 -3.57 1.72
C GLN A 81 4.61 -4.01 0.55
N ALA A 82 4.71 -3.20 -0.50
CA ALA A 82 5.58 -3.48 -1.64
C ALA A 82 7.06 -3.57 -1.23
N VAL A 83 7.55 -2.65 -0.37
CA VAL A 83 8.91 -2.73 0.17
C VAL A 83 9.13 -4.01 0.97
N GLN A 84 8.19 -4.37 1.86
CA GLN A 84 8.28 -5.60 2.66
C GLN A 84 8.33 -6.85 1.79
N GLN A 85 7.44 -6.94 0.81
CA GLN A 85 7.40 -8.05 -0.14
C GLN A 85 8.70 -8.13 -0.94
N ALA A 86 9.16 -7.03 -1.53
CA ALA A 86 10.40 -7.00 -2.30
C ALA A 86 11.63 -7.37 -1.46
N GLN A 87 11.63 -7.00 -0.18
CA GLN A 87 12.69 -7.37 0.76
C GLN A 87 12.67 -8.87 1.08
N GLN A 88 11.49 -9.47 1.26
CA GLN A 88 11.36 -10.92 1.46
C GLN A 88 11.81 -11.69 0.22
N GLU A 89 11.38 -11.26 -0.97
CA GLU A 89 11.81 -11.87 -2.23
C GLU A 89 13.31 -11.76 -2.43
N LEU A 90 13.92 -10.60 -2.14
CA LEU A 90 15.38 -10.45 -2.20
C LEU A 90 16.09 -11.39 -1.22
N ARG A 91 15.57 -11.55 0.00
CA ARG A 91 16.11 -12.50 0.99
C ARG A 91 16.07 -13.94 0.45
N ASN A 92 14.97 -14.33 -0.18
CA ASN A 92 14.82 -15.67 -0.76
C ASN A 92 15.79 -15.88 -1.93
N LEU A 93 15.97 -14.88 -2.81
CA LEU A 93 16.92 -14.96 -3.91
C LEU A 93 18.37 -15.08 -3.42
N LEU A 94 18.74 -14.36 -2.36
CA LEU A 94 20.07 -14.45 -1.75
C LEU A 94 20.36 -15.80 -1.11
N ALA A 95 19.33 -16.44 -0.51
CA ALA A 95 19.48 -17.74 0.14
C ALA A 95 19.37 -18.93 -0.83
N GLY A 96 18.81 -18.71 -2.02
CA GLY A 96 18.58 -19.75 -3.02
C GLY A 96 19.70 -19.86 -4.05
N THR A 97 19.39 -20.50 -5.18
CA THR A 97 20.30 -20.72 -6.32
C THR A 97 20.19 -19.64 -7.39
N ALA A 98 19.61 -18.48 -7.07
CA ALA A 98 19.40 -17.41 -8.02
C ALA A 98 20.74 -16.86 -8.54
N SER A 99 20.76 -16.51 -9.83
CA SER A 99 21.94 -15.87 -10.42
C SER A 99 22.21 -14.48 -9.83
N LYS A 100 23.47 -14.06 -9.88
CA LYS A 100 23.89 -12.69 -9.50
C LYS A 100 23.02 -11.61 -10.16
N GLN A 101 22.67 -11.79 -11.43
CA GLN A 101 21.87 -10.81 -12.18
C GLN A 101 20.44 -10.70 -11.64
N GLN A 102 19.82 -11.81 -11.24
CA GLN A 102 18.48 -11.81 -10.63
C GLN A 102 18.50 -11.09 -9.27
N VAL A 103 19.51 -11.36 -8.45
CA VAL A 103 19.70 -10.67 -7.16
C VAL A 103 19.88 -9.17 -7.35
N LEU A 104 20.75 -8.74 -8.28
CA LEU A 104 20.98 -7.32 -8.59
C LEU A 104 19.71 -6.64 -9.08
N THR A 105 18.95 -7.28 -9.96
CA THR A 105 17.67 -6.76 -10.45
C THR A 105 16.69 -6.54 -9.31
N LYS A 106 16.54 -7.53 -8.41
CA LYS A 106 15.64 -7.42 -7.27
C LYS A 106 16.08 -6.35 -6.27
N TYR A 107 17.39 -6.24 -6.03
CA TYR A 107 17.94 -5.19 -5.18
C TYR A 107 17.63 -3.79 -5.73
N ASN A 108 17.79 -3.57 -7.04
CA ASN A 108 17.47 -2.29 -7.68
C ASN A 108 15.99 -1.95 -7.59
N GLN A 109 15.09 -2.94 -7.77
CA GLN A 109 13.66 -2.76 -7.53
C GLN A 109 13.37 -2.34 -6.09
N LEU A 110 13.97 -3.03 -5.10
CA LEU A 110 13.81 -2.68 -3.70
C LEU A 110 14.30 -1.25 -3.39
N LYS A 111 15.42 -0.83 -3.99
CA LYS A 111 15.95 0.53 -3.83
C LYS A 111 14.94 1.58 -4.30
N VAL A 112 14.34 1.40 -5.49
CA VAL A 112 13.32 2.31 -6.02
C VAL A 112 12.09 2.34 -5.12
N LEU A 113 11.60 1.19 -4.66
CA LEU A 113 10.43 1.12 -3.77
C LEU A 113 10.67 1.82 -2.43
N LYS A 114 11.88 1.68 -1.86
CA LYS A 114 12.27 2.38 -0.65
C LYS A 114 12.29 3.89 -0.84
N GLN A 115 12.80 4.37 -1.97
CA GLN A 115 12.77 5.80 -2.29
C GLN A 115 11.34 6.31 -2.36
N GLN A 116 10.47 5.65 -3.14
CA GLN A 116 9.07 6.04 -3.28
C GLN A 116 8.30 6.04 -1.95
N LEU A 117 8.65 5.14 -1.02
CA LEU A 117 8.09 5.12 0.32
C LEU A 117 8.59 6.30 1.15
N ALA A 118 9.89 6.60 1.09
CA ALA A 118 10.49 7.73 1.79
C ALA A 118 9.89 9.06 1.30
N ASP A 119 9.73 9.23 -0.01
CA ASP A 119 9.12 10.42 -0.61
C ASP A 119 7.69 10.63 -0.08
N ALA A 120 6.85 9.58 -0.12
CA ALA A 120 5.48 9.66 0.40
C ALA A 120 5.41 9.95 1.90
N GLN A 121 6.36 9.44 2.69
CA GLN A 121 6.46 9.77 4.12
C GLN A 121 6.86 11.23 4.35
N PHE A 122 7.77 11.74 3.52
CA PHE A 122 8.21 13.12 3.58
C PHE A 122 7.11 14.10 3.17
N GLU A 123 6.37 13.82 2.10
CA GLU A 123 5.19 14.60 1.70
C GLU A 123 4.15 14.67 2.82
N ASN A 124 3.85 13.55 3.47
CA ASN A 124 2.97 13.54 4.64
C ASN A 124 3.54 14.37 5.81
N THR A 125 4.86 14.36 6.00
CA THR A 125 5.53 15.17 7.02
C THR A 125 5.37 16.66 6.73
N LEU A 126 5.49 17.07 5.47
CA LEU A 126 5.25 18.44 5.03
C LEU A 126 3.79 18.85 5.23
N ALA A 127 2.84 18.02 4.82
CA ALA A 127 1.41 18.29 5.00
C ALA A 127 1.05 18.49 6.49
N ILE A 128 1.64 17.70 7.39
CA ILE A 128 1.49 17.91 8.84
C ILE A 128 2.10 19.25 9.25
N ARG A 129 3.34 19.54 8.83
CA ARG A 129 4.05 20.78 9.18
C ARG A 129 3.25 22.02 8.82
N GLU A 130 2.56 22.03 7.68
CA GLU A 130 1.78 23.16 7.18
C GLU A 130 0.66 23.59 8.13
N ILE A 131 0.01 22.65 8.81
CA ILE A 131 -1.10 22.95 9.72
C ILE A 131 -0.65 23.28 11.15
N LEU A 132 0.64 23.11 11.48
CA LEU A 132 1.18 23.33 12.82
C LEU A 132 1.75 24.76 12.99
N THR A 133 1.67 25.27 14.22
CA THR A 133 2.39 26.49 14.63
C THR A 133 3.90 26.25 14.73
N VAL A 134 4.70 27.32 14.83
CA VAL A 134 6.17 27.20 14.97
C VAL A 134 6.57 26.36 16.18
N GLU A 135 5.95 26.60 17.33
CA GLU A 135 6.20 25.83 18.56
C GLU A 135 5.80 24.35 18.41
N GLN A 136 4.65 24.07 17.79
CA GLN A 136 4.21 22.70 17.53
C GLN A 136 5.15 21.98 16.56
N ARG A 137 5.73 22.69 15.58
CA ARG A 137 6.71 22.13 14.65
C ARG A 137 7.99 21.69 15.34
N GLN A 138 8.44 22.41 16.37
CA GLN A 138 9.61 22.01 17.15
C GLN A 138 9.37 20.67 17.86
N LYS A 139 8.26 20.55 18.59
CA LYS A 139 7.86 19.27 19.21
C LYS A 139 7.67 18.16 18.19
N PHE A 140 7.06 18.46 17.04
CA PHE A 140 6.90 17.50 15.97
C PHE A 140 8.25 17.00 15.43
N ALA A 141 9.21 17.90 15.22
CA ALA A 141 10.56 17.54 14.78
C ALA A 141 11.28 16.67 15.83
N GLU A 142 11.15 16.98 17.12
CA GLU A 142 11.68 16.12 18.19
C GLU A 142 11.13 14.70 18.08
N HIS A 143 9.83 14.53 17.90
CA HIS A 143 9.24 13.20 17.72
C HIS A 143 9.74 12.46 16.47
N LEU A 144 10.03 13.17 15.38
CA LEU A 144 10.55 12.56 14.14
C LEU A 144 11.98 12.03 14.30
N TYR A 145 12.84 12.74 15.05
CA TYR A 145 14.25 12.38 15.19
C TYR A 145 14.59 11.64 16.50
N LYS A 146 13.67 11.62 17.47
CA LYS A 146 13.83 10.90 18.75
C LYS A 146 13.51 9.41 18.65
N SER A 147 12.88 8.93 17.57
CA SER A 147 12.61 7.50 17.41
C SER A 147 13.90 6.72 17.10
N LYS A 148 14.57 6.25 18.15
CA LYS A 148 15.49 5.11 18.15
C LYS A 148 14.93 4.03 19.07
#